data_AF-A0A3E0TNE0-F1
#
_entry.id   AF-A0A3E0TNE0-F1
#
_cell.length_a   1.000
_cell.length_b   1.000
_cell.length_c   1.000
_cell.angle_alpha   90.00
_cell.angle_beta   90.00
_cell.angle_gamma   90.00
#
_symmetry.space_group_name_H-M   'P 1'
#
loop_
_entity.id
_entity.type
_entity.pdbx_description
1 polymer ?
#
loop_
_entity_poly.entity_id
_entity_poly.type
_entity_poly.pdbx_seq_one_letter_code
_entity_poly.pdbx_strand_id
1 'polypeptide(L)'
;MRILVTVGNTNFNSLIKAADEQFSSETAEVLLQVADGSYLPKHHAYIRYSSAIEEEFDKADVVICHAGAGTVFQLLEDRKKVVVVPNYERIDGHQKDLANFVKTHNYAEVCEELNLLYESALNAREREYDSYEYQAFSGFDLIGRSIGLVNVEVEKVAGIPINLFPAIDDAVDFILDDEGQPYCGSAIAINPEKIISSLKDTSVHRVLMEASLRFADGIGVVSTLKRKTRQHIARIPGCELWEAVMEKAGRTGAEVFLVGAKEQVISETKIKLEEQYKVNVIGYQNGYFDDEAALISLITEKKPKIVTVALGSPRQEKFIAKCREQLPEAFYMGVGGTYDVYTENVKRAPALYRKYNLEWFYRLISEPKRIFRQSNLLTYLWLELCRKI
;
A
#
# COMPACT_ATOMS: atom_id res chain seq x y z
N MET A 1 -32.43 -12.82 -16.79
CA MET A 1 -31.40 -12.57 -15.78
C MET A 1 -30.20 -13.42 -16.13
N ARG A 2 -29.00 -12.85 -16.14
CA ARG A 2 -27.76 -13.59 -16.37
C ARG A 2 -27.12 -13.91 -15.02
N ILE A 3 -26.92 -15.20 -14.77
CA ILE A 3 -26.34 -15.71 -13.52
C ILE A 3 -25.00 -16.35 -13.83
N LEU A 4 -23.97 -15.93 -13.10
CA LEU A 4 -22.69 -16.63 -13.09
C LEU A 4 -22.58 -17.40 -11.78
N VAL A 5 -22.27 -18.70 -11.86
CA VAL A 5 -21.94 -19.51 -10.67
C VAL A 5 -20.46 -19.85 -10.71
N THR A 6 -19.71 -19.50 -9.67
CA THR A 6 -18.27 -19.76 -9.58
C THR A 6 -17.88 -20.48 -8.29
N VAL A 7 -17.08 -21.53 -8.45
CA VAL A 7 -16.43 -22.25 -7.34
C VAL A 7 -14.92 -21.95 -7.27
N GLY A 8 -14.43 -20.99 -8.05
CA GLY A 8 -12.99 -20.68 -8.14
C GLY A 8 -12.17 -21.93 -8.48
N ASN A 9 -11.09 -22.15 -7.73
CA ASN A 9 -10.24 -23.35 -7.83
C ASN A 9 -10.69 -24.47 -6.86
N THR A 10 -11.78 -24.28 -6.13
CA THR A 10 -12.25 -25.21 -5.11
C THR A 10 -13.28 -26.17 -5.71
N ASN A 11 -13.16 -27.47 -5.43
CA ASN A 11 -14.21 -28.41 -5.79
C ASN A 11 -15.44 -28.20 -4.87
N PHE A 12 -16.60 -27.93 -5.48
CA PHE A 12 -17.89 -27.84 -4.81
C PHE A 12 -19.01 -28.38 -5.73
N ASN A 13 -18.94 -29.68 -6.01
CA ASN A 13 -19.84 -30.37 -6.92
C ASN A 13 -21.33 -30.18 -6.59
N SER A 14 -21.70 -30.14 -5.31
CA SER A 14 -23.10 -29.99 -4.88
C SER A 14 -23.69 -28.63 -5.23
N LEU A 15 -22.92 -27.55 -5.11
CA LEU A 15 -23.33 -26.22 -5.57
C LEU A 15 -23.55 -26.20 -7.09
N ILE A 16 -22.59 -26.73 -7.86
CA ILE A 16 -22.70 -26.79 -9.32
C ILE A 16 -23.93 -27.60 -9.73
N LYS A 17 -24.16 -28.76 -9.10
CA LYS A 17 -25.33 -29.58 -9.36
C LYS A 17 -26.63 -28.87 -8.99
N ALA A 18 -26.69 -28.22 -7.83
CA ALA A 18 -27.86 -27.47 -7.40
C ALA A 18 -28.21 -26.34 -8.37
N ALA A 19 -27.20 -25.60 -8.84
CA ALA A 19 -27.40 -24.58 -9.87
C ALA A 19 -27.86 -25.19 -11.21
N ASP A 20 -27.26 -26.31 -11.63
CA ASP A 20 -27.61 -26.96 -12.89
C ASP A 20 -29.05 -27.53 -12.88
N GLU A 21 -29.60 -27.89 -11.72
CA GLU A 21 -30.94 -28.47 -11.56
C GLU A 21 -32.04 -27.44 -11.24
N GLN A 22 -31.74 -26.38 -10.47
CA GLN A 22 -32.77 -25.45 -9.99
C GLN A 22 -33.06 -24.30 -10.96
N PHE A 23 -32.09 -23.90 -11.79
CA PHE A 23 -32.30 -22.82 -12.74
C PHE A 23 -32.86 -23.37 -14.07
N SER A 24 -33.93 -22.75 -14.58
CA SER A 24 -34.46 -23.04 -15.91
C SER A 24 -33.91 -22.06 -16.94
N SER A 25 -33.48 -22.57 -18.10
CA SER A 25 -33.01 -21.76 -19.24
C SER A 25 -34.09 -20.83 -19.80
N GLU A 26 -35.37 -21.03 -19.47
CA GLU A 26 -36.46 -20.12 -19.83
C GLU A 26 -36.48 -18.86 -18.95
N THR A 27 -35.88 -18.93 -17.76
CA THR A 27 -35.96 -17.88 -16.73
C THR A 27 -34.63 -17.15 -16.50
N ALA A 28 -33.51 -17.81 -16.74
CA ALA A 28 -32.18 -17.25 -16.57
C ALA A 28 -31.18 -17.83 -17.57
N GLU A 29 -30.27 -16.99 -18.05
CA GLU A 29 -29.05 -17.41 -18.75
C GLU A 29 -28.01 -17.75 -17.67
N VAL A 30 -27.67 -19.03 -17.53
CA VAL A 30 -26.74 -19.48 -16.48
C VAL A 30 -25.42 -19.92 -17.10
N LEU A 31 -24.33 -19.37 -16.56
CA LEU A 31 -22.97 -19.82 -16.83
C LEU A 31 -22.36 -20.43 -15.57
N LEU A 32 -21.91 -21.67 -15.68
CA LEU A 32 -21.32 -22.42 -14.57
C LEU A 32 -19.80 -22.51 -14.73
N GLN A 33 -19.05 -21.88 -13.84
CA GLN A 33 -17.60 -22.05 -13.79
C GLN A 33 -17.25 -23.22 -12.87
N VAL A 34 -16.73 -24.31 -13.45
CA VAL A 34 -16.37 -25.53 -12.74
C VAL A 34 -14.86 -25.61 -12.49
N ALA A 35 -14.48 -26.15 -11.33
CA ALA A 35 -13.11 -26.55 -11.01
C ALA A 35 -12.83 -27.99 -11.49
N ASP A 36 -11.80 -28.65 -10.97
CA ASP A 36 -11.49 -30.07 -11.23
C ASP A 36 -12.44 -31.04 -10.51
N GLY A 37 -13.74 -30.73 -10.54
CA GLY A 37 -14.82 -31.54 -10.00
C GLY A 37 -15.19 -32.72 -10.90
N SER A 38 -15.88 -33.70 -10.30
CA SER A 38 -16.37 -34.90 -10.99
C SER A 38 -17.73 -34.70 -11.66
N TYR A 39 -18.46 -33.62 -11.32
CA TYR A 39 -19.74 -33.28 -11.93
C TYR A 39 -19.55 -32.27 -13.08
N LEU A 40 -20.10 -32.59 -14.24
CA LEU A 40 -20.18 -31.68 -15.38
C LEU A 40 -21.64 -31.28 -15.62
N PRO A 41 -21.93 -29.97 -15.77
CA PRO A 41 -23.28 -29.49 -16.05
C PRO A 41 -23.90 -30.09 -17.30
N LYS A 42 -25.21 -30.31 -17.25
CA LYS A 42 -26.00 -30.94 -18.32
C LYS A 42 -27.00 -30.00 -18.96
N HIS A 43 -27.50 -29.03 -18.21
CA HIS A 43 -28.59 -28.15 -18.67
C HIS A 43 -28.09 -26.76 -19.06
N HIS A 44 -26.95 -26.32 -18.51
CA HIS A 44 -26.41 -24.98 -18.72
C HIS A 44 -24.99 -24.98 -19.27
N ALA A 45 -24.60 -23.84 -19.86
CA ALA A 45 -23.25 -23.64 -20.36
C ALA A 45 -22.26 -23.64 -19.19
N TYR A 46 -21.07 -24.19 -19.44
CA TYR A 46 -20.01 -24.21 -18.43
C TYR A 46 -18.64 -23.90 -19.01
N ILE A 47 -17.79 -23.35 -18.15
CA ILE A 47 -16.38 -23.08 -18.44
C ILE A 47 -15.50 -23.63 -17.33
N ARG A 48 -14.25 -23.95 -17.66
CA ARG A 48 -13.22 -24.22 -16.65
C ARG A 48 -12.55 -22.91 -16.25
N TYR A 49 -11.93 -22.89 -15.06
CA TYR A 49 -11.22 -21.73 -14.56
C TYR A 49 -10.26 -21.15 -15.63
N SER A 50 -10.39 -19.85 -15.91
CA SER A 50 -9.55 -19.11 -16.84
C SER A 50 -9.26 -17.73 -16.28
N SER A 51 -8.18 -17.10 -16.75
CA SER A 51 -7.81 -15.73 -16.39
C SER A 51 -8.80 -14.66 -16.90
N ALA A 52 -9.82 -15.05 -17.67
CA ALA A 52 -10.82 -14.14 -18.25
C ALA A 52 -12.18 -14.16 -17.51
N ILE A 53 -12.25 -14.77 -16.32
CA ILE A 53 -13.50 -14.86 -15.54
C ILE A 53 -14.04 -13.48 -15.13
N GLU A 54 -13.17 -12.48 -15.02
CA GLU A 54 -13.53 -11.10 -14.68
C GLU A 54 -14.50 -10.49 -15.70
N GLU A 55 -14.33 -10.79 -17.00
CA GLU A 55 -15.26 -10.35 -18.04
C GLU A 55 -16.67 -10.93 -17.85
N GLU A 56 -16.80 -12.08 -17.18
CA GLU A 56 -18.09 -12.71 -16.89
C GLU A 56 -18.75 -12.12 -15.64
N PHE A 57 -17.97 -11.60 -14.68
CA PHE A 57 -18.52 -10.82 -13.55
C PHE A 57 -19.21 -9.54 -14.03
N ASP A 58 -18.70 -8.93 -15.10
CA ASP A 58 -19.30 -7.72 -15.66
C ASP A 58 -20.61 -7.95 -16.40
N LYS A 59 -20.77 -9.12 -17.00
CA LYS A 59 -21.98 -9.48 -17.74
C LYS A 59 -23.09 -10.03 -16.84
N ALA A 60 -22.75 -10.52 -15.64
CA ALA A 60 -23.70 -11.15 -14.73
C ALA A 60 -24.56 -10.12 -13.98
N ASP A 61 -25.87 -10.37 -13.94
CA ASP A 61 -26.80 -9.63 -13.07
C ASP A 61 -26.65 -10.06 -11.61
N VAL A 62 -26.38 -11.36 -11.38
CA VAL A 62 -26.15 -11.97 -10.07
C VAL A 62 -24.99 -12.95 -10.18
N VAL A 63 -24.05 -12.86 -9.24
CA VAL A 63 -22.94 -13.81 -9.12
C VAL A 63 -23.16 -14.69 -7.89
N ILE A 64 -23.21 -16.00 -8.10
CA ILE A 64 -23.27 -17.00 -7.04
C ILE A 64 -21.85 -17.53 -6.85
N CYS A 65 -21.27 -17.33 -5.67
CA CYS A 65 -19.93 -17.81 -5.38
C CYS A 65 -19.90 -18.66 -4.12
N HIS A 66 -18.99 -19.64 -4.11
CA HIS A 66 -18.61 -20.24 -2.83
C HIS A 66 -17.93 -19.19 -1.94
N ALA A 67 -17.96 -19.37 -0.62
CA ALA A 67 -17.36 -18.47 0.39
C ALA A 67 -15.81 -18.42 0.37
N GLY A 68 -15.18 -18.36 -0.81
CA GLY A 68 -13.78 -18.01 -0.96
C GLY A 68 -13.59 -16.51 -0.76
N ALA A 69 -12.79 -16.14 0.26
CA ALA A 69 -12.63 -14.75 0.69
C ALA A 69 -12.25 -13.78 -0.45
N GLY A 70 -11.27 -14.14 -1.28
CA GLY A 70 -10.81 -13.27 -2.38
C GLY A 70 -11.93 -12.90 -3.37
N THR A 71 -12.66 -13.89 -3.87
CA THR A 71 -13.76 -13.66 -4.83
C THR A 71 -14.92 -12.89 -4.19
N VAL A 72 -15.28 -13.21 -2.93
CA VAL A 72 -16.35 -12.49 -2.24
C VAL A 72 -15.99 -11.01 -2.08
N PHE A 73 -14.81 -10.68 -1.55
CA PHE A 73 -14.42 -9.29 -1.34
C PHE A 73 -14.28 -8.52 -2.66
N GLN A 74 -13.69 -9.12 -3.70
CA GLN A 74 -13.61 -8.50 -5.02
C GLN A 74 -15.00 -8.13 -5.56
N LEU A 75 -15.96 -9.07 -5.53
CA LEU A 75 -17.32 -8.81 -6.02
C LEU A 75 -18.06 -7.75 -5.19
N LEU A 76 -17.80 -7.69 -3.87
CA LEU A 76 -18.36 -6.67 -3.00
C LEU A 76 -17.75 -5.28 -3.29
N GLU A 77 -16.45 -5.19 -3.54
CA GLU A 77 -15.76 -3.96 -3.96
C GLU A 77 -16.28 -3.45 -5.32
N ASP A 78 -16.54 -4.37 -6.25
CA ASP A 78 -17.14 -4.10 -7.57
C ASP A 78 -18.66 -3.84 -7.50
N ARG A 79 -19.26 -3.88 -6.30
CA ARG A 79 -20.68 -3.65 -6.03
C ARG A 79 -21.63 -4.55 -6.83
N LYS A 80 -21.21 -5.80 -7.09
CA LYS A 80 -22.05 -6.79 -7.75
C LYS A 80 -23.16 -7.28 -6.82
N LYS A 81 -24.26 -7.77 -7.39
CA LYS A 81 -25.24 -8.55 -6.62
C LYS A 81 -24.70 -9.96 -6.44
N VAL A 82 -24.48 -10.36 -5.19
CA VAL A 82 -23.81 -11.62 -4.86
C VAL A 82 -24.71 -12.52 -4.02
N VAL A 83 -24.62 -13.83 -4.27
CA VAL A 83 -25.08 -14.88 -3.36
C VAL A 83 -23.85 -15.64 -2.87
N VAL A 84 -23.57 -15.56 -1.57
CA VAL A 84 -22.47 -16.28 -0.93
C VAL A 84 -22.99 -17.62 -0.42
N VAL A 85 -22.37 -18.71 -0.89
CA VAL A 85 -22.70 -20.08 -0.50
C VAL A 85 -21.55 -20.67 0.31
N PRO A 86 -21.69 -20.85 1.64
CA PRO A 86 -20.67 -21.52 2.44
C PRO A 86 -20.56 -23.00 2.06
N ASN A 87 -19.33 -23.49 1.86
CA ASN A 87 -19.09 -24.90 1.56
C ASN A 87 -18.92 -25.70 2.87
N TYR A 88 -20.02 -26.30 3.34
CA TYR A 88 -20.00 -27.17 4.52
C TYR A 88 -19.41 -28.57 4.28
N GLU A 89 -19.10 -28.93 3.03
CA GLU A 89 -18.40 -30.19 2.72
C GLU A 89 -16.91 -30.11 3.10
N ARG A 90 -16.39 -28.90 3.38
CA ARG A 90 -15.04 -28.67 3.90
C ARG A 90 -15.04 -28.35 5.39
N ILE A 91 -14.05 -28.89 6.10
CA ILE A 91 -13.79 -28.63 7.53
C ILE A 91 -12.97 -27.32 7.70
N ASP A 92 -13.28 -26.28 6.93
CA ASP A 92 -12.62 -24.98 7.06
C ASP A 92 -13.58 -24.01 7.77
N GLY A 93 -13.40 -23.83 9.09
CA GLY A 93 -14.30 -23.02 9.93
C GLY A 93 -14.46 -21.56 9.47
N HIS A 94 -13.49 -21.03 8.72
CA HIS A 94 -13.45 -19.64 8.27
C HIS A 94 -14.51 -19.28 7.20
N GLN A 95 -15.03 -20.25 6.45
CA GLN A 95 -16.07 -19.95 5.45
C GLN A 95 -17.39 -19.54 6.11
N LYS A 96 -17.68 -20.07 7.29
CA LYS A 96 -18.84 -19.69 8.10
C LYS A 96 -18.70 -18.28 8.66
N ASP A 97 -17.50 -17.90 9.07
CA ASP A 97 -17.22 -16.56 9.59
C ASP A 97 -17.43 -15.50 8.50
N LEU A 98 -16.96 -15.78 7.27
CA LEU A 98 -17.17 -14.88 6.13
C LEU A 98 -18.66 -14.76 5.77
N ALA A 99 -19.38 -15.88 5.70
CA ALA A 99 -20.82 -15.87 5.45
C ALA A 99 -21.57 -15.06 6.52
N ASN A 100 -21.24 -15.26 7.81
CA ASN A 100 -21.81 -14.49 8.91
C ASN A 100 -21.47 -13.00 8.81
N PHE A 101 -20.24 -12.65 8.46
CA PHE A 101 -19.79 -11.28 8.29
C PHE A 101 -20.60 -10.56 7.21
N VAL A 102 -20.73 -11.18 6.04
CA VAL A 102 -21.51 -10.67 4.89
C VAL A 102 -22.98 -10.48 5.27
N LYS A 103 -23.58 -11.47 5.94
CA LYS A 103 -24.98 -11.44 6.38
C LYS A 103 -25.23 -10.34 7.42
N THR A 104 -24.36 -10.24 8.42
CA THR A 104 -24.50 -9.30 9.55
C THR A 104 -24.42 -7.85 9.10
N HIS A 105 -23.56 -7.56 8.12
CA HIS A 105 -23.38 -6.22 7.56
C HIS A 105 -24.26 -5.96 6.33
N ASN A 106 -25.14 -6.90 5.96
CA ASN A 106 -26.04 -6.77 4.81
C ASN A 106 -25.29 -6.38 3.51
N TYR A 107 -24.14 -7.00 3.26
CA TYR A 107 -23.33 -6.75 2.05
C TYR A 107 -23.77 -7.57 0.84
N ALA A 108 -24.31 -8.77 1.07
CA ALA A 108 -24.82 -9.66 0.02
C ALA A 108 -25.78 -10.70 0.62
N GLU A 109 -26.49 -11.44 -0.26
CA GLU A 109 -27.31 -12.57 0.17
C GLU A 109 -26.43 -13.75 0.56
N VAL A 110 -26.85 -14.50 1.59
CA VAL A 110 -26.16 -15.72 2.02
C VAL A 110 -27.12 -16.90 1.92
N CYS A 111 -26.79 -17.88 1.09
CA CYS A 111 -27.57 -19.08 0.88
C CYS A 111 -26.97 -20.24 1.70
N GLU A 112 -27.55 -20.52 2.87
CA GLU A 112 -27.07 -21.58 3.78
C GLU A 112 -27.51 -22.98 3.35
N GLU A 113 -28.63 -23.08 2.62
CA GLU A 113 -29.19 -24.36 2.17
C GLU A 113 -29.32 -24.36 0.65
N LEU A 114 -28.66 -25.32 -0.01
CA LEU A 114 -28.57 -25.37 -1.47
C LEU A 114 -29.93 -25.51 -2.16
N ASN A 115 -30.96 -26.05 -1.51
CA ASN A 115 -32.34 -26.16 -2.04
C ASN A 115 -33.02 -24.80 -2.22
N LEU A 116 -32.52 -23.72 -1.59
CA LEU A 116 -33.04 -22.36 -1.70
C LEU A 116 -32.23 -21.49 -2.66
N LEU A 117 -31.30 -22.07 -3.44
CA LEU A 117 -30.37 -21.33 -4.28
C LEU A 117 -31.07 -20.42 -5.30
N TYR A 118 -32.16 -20.89 -5.89
CA TYR A 118 -32.98 -20.09 -6.81
C TYR A 118 -33.60 -18.86 -6.12
N GLU A 119 -34.22 -19.06 -4.94
CA GLU A 119 -34.84 -17.99 -4.18
C GLU A 119 -33.81 -16.96 -3.71
N SER A 120 -32.65 -17.42 -3.23
CA SER A 120 -31.54 -16.55 -2.85
C SER A 120 -31.04 -15.71 -4.03
N ALA A 121 -31.00 -16.26 -5.26
CA ALA A 121 -30.60 -15.50 -6.44
C ALA A 121 -31.62 -14.39 -6.78
N LEU A 122 -32.91 -14.65 -6.62
CA LEU A 122 -33.95 -13.63 -6.80
C LEU A 122 -33.86 -12.54 -5.72
N ASN A 123 -33.70 -12.93 -4.45
CA ASN A 123 -33.52 -12.01 -3.34
C ASN A 123 -32.26 -11.13 -3.53
N ALA A 124 -31.15 -11.73 -3.98
CA ALA A 124 -29.92 -11.00 -4.29
C ALA A 124 -30.12 -9.93 -5.36
N ARG A 125 -30.94 -10.21 -6.38
CA ARG A 125 -31.25 -9.23 -7.42
C ARG A 125 -32.09 -8.06 -6.88
N GLU A 126 -33.13 -8.37 -6.12
CA GLU A 126 -34.19 -7.40 -5.78
C GLU A 126 -33.89 -6.56 -4.54
N ARG A 127 -33.07 -7.08 -3.62
CA ARG A 127 -32.73 -6.40 -2.37
C ARG A 127 -31.61 -5.38 -2.54
N GLU A 128 -31.67 -4.30 -1.76
CA GLU A 128 -30.56 -3.35 -1.60
C GLU A 128 -29.59 -3.80 -0.50
N TYR A 129 -28.30 -3.69 -0.81
CA TYR A 129 -27.19 -4.07 0.09
C TYR A 129 -26.34 -2.85 0.41
N ASP A 130 -25.75 -2.88 1.60
CA ASP A 130 -24.81 -1.85 2.04
C ASP A 130 -23.51 -1.95 1.23
N SER A 131 -22.86 -0.81 0.99
CA SER A 131 -21.61 -0.79 0.22
C SER A 131 -20.45 -1.27 1.09
N TYR A 132 -19.71 -2.26 0.60
CA TYR A 132 -18.42 -2.63 1.16
C TYR A 132 -17.35 -1.64 0.69
N GLU A 133 -16.51 -1.17 1.61
CA GLU A 133 -15.33 -0.37 1.28
C GLU A 133 -14.08 -1.12 1.76
N TYR A 134 -13.16 -1.39 0.83
CA TYR A 134 -11.86 -1.94 1.17
C TYR A 134 -11.14 -1.01 2.14
N GLN A 135 -10.87 -1.54 3.34
CA GLN A 135 -9.99 -0.89 4.29
C GLN A 135 -8.65 -1.62 4.26
N ALA A 136 -7.63 -0.95 3.72
CA ALA A 136 -6.26 -1.44 3.84
C ALA A 136 -5.96 -1.73 5.31
N PHE A 137 -5.52 -2.95 5.58
CA PHE A 137 -5.14 -3.34 6.93
C PHE A 137 -4.04 -2.40 7.43
N SER A 138 -4.34 -1.65 8.49
CA SER A 138 -3.40 -0.70 9.13
C SER A 138 -2.97 -1.16 10.52
N GLY A 139 -3.23 -2.43 10.86
CA GLY A 139 -2.94 -3.02 12.16
C GLY A 139 -1.56 -3.68 12.26
N PHE A 140 -0.63 -3.40 11.34
CA PHE A 140 0.74 -3.94 11.43
C PHE A 140 1.39 -3.59 12.76
N ASP A 141 1.14 -2.38 13.28
CA ASP A 141 1.59 -1.95 14.61
C ASP A 141 0.96 -2.77 15.74
N LEU A 142 -0.30 -3.20 15.60
CA LEU A 142 -0.99 -4.04 16.60
C LEU A 142 -0.44 -5.47 16.61
N ILE A 143 -0.13 -6.01 15.44
CA ILE A 143 0.55 -7.31 15.32
C ILE A 143 1.95 -7.19 15.92
N GLY A 144 2.71 -6.15 15.54
CA GLY A 144 4.04 -5.87 16.08
C GLY A 144 4.06 -5.76 17.60
N ARG A 145 3.12 -5.01 18.18
CA ARG A 145 2.90 -4.91 19.65
C ARG A 145 2.60 -6.27 20.29
N SER A 146 1.87 -7.14 19.60
CA SER A 146 1.47 -8.45 20.12
C SER A 146 2.58 -9.49 20.06
N ILE A 147 3.55 -9.33 19.15
CA ILE A 147 4.68 -10.27 18.97
C ILE A 147 6.03 -9.70 19.41
N GLY A 148 6.05 -8.56 20.09
CA GLY A 148 7.26 -7.98 20.68
C GLY A 148 8.24 -7.35 19.70
N LEU A 149 7.77 -7.03 18.48
CA LEU A 149 8.55 -6.22 17.53
C LEU A 149 8.54 -4.75 18.00
N VAL A 150 9.69 -4.09 17.87
CA VAL A 150 10.01 -2.71 18.27
C VAL A 150 8.77 -1.84 18.52
N ASN A 151 8.52 -1.52 19.80
CA ASN A 151 7.43 -0.63 20.22
C ASN A 151 7.74 0.82 19.81
N VAL A 152 7.41 1.19 18.57
CA VAL A 152 7.47 2.59 18.15
C VAL A 152 6.14 3.26 18.50
N GLU A 153 6.21 4.31 19.31
CA GLU A 153 5.04 5.13 19.63
C GLU A 153 4.54 5.82 18.34
N VAL A 154 3.21 5.92 18.18
CA VAL A 154 2.59 6.51 17.00
C VAL A 154 1.59 7.56 17.44
N GLU A 155 1.68 8.75 16.86
CA GLU A 155 0.72 9.84 17.07
C GLU A 155 0.24 10.37 15.72
N LYS A 156 -1.02 10.82 15.65
CA LYS A 156 -1.63 11.30 14.41
C LYS A 156 -1.48 12.80 14.25
N VAL A 157 -1.15 13.24 13.04
CA VAL A 157 -1.25 14.65 12.62
C VAL A 157 -2.17 14.74 11.42
N ALA A 158 -3.25 15.51 11.53
CA ALA A 158 -4.30 15.57 10.50
C ALA A 158 -4.83 14.17 10.07
N GLY A 159 -4.91 13.22 11.01
CA GLY A 159 -5.35 11.84 10.76
C GLY A 159 -4.26 10.88 10.28
N ILE A 160 -3.09 11.38 9.90
CA ILE A 160 -1.96 10.57 9.40
C ILE A 160 -1.13 10.07 10.59
N PRO A 161 -0.97 8.75 10.78
CA PRO A 161 -0.15 8.19 11.87
C PRO A 161 1.34 8.44 11.62
N ILE A 162 2.06 8.98 12.59
CA ILE A 162 3.50 9.26 12.48
C ILE A 162 4.23 8.50 13.59
N ASN A 163 5.23 7.72 13.18
CA ASN A 163 6.13 6.99 14.07
C ASN A 163 7.06 7.97 14.78
N LEU A 164 7.11 7.88 16.11
CA LEU A 164 7.88 8.75 16.98
C LEU A 164 9.17 8.06 17.37
N PHE A 165 10.30 8.70 17.06
CA PHE A 165 11.61 8.20 17.42
C PHE A 165 12.30 9.15 18.39
N PRO A 166 12.96 8.62 19.44
CA PRO A 166 13.83 9.40 20.31
C PRO A 166 15.05 9.97 19.58
N ALA A 167 15.64 9.23 18.63
CA ALA A 167 16.79 9.61 17.82
C ALA A 167 16.71 9.02 16.39
N ILE A 168 17.67 9.38 15.53
CA ILE A 168 17.78 8.84 14.17
C ILE A 168 18.13 7.35 14.19
N ASP A 169 18.99 6.93 15.12
CA ASP A 169 19.42 5.53 15.23
C ASP A 169 18.23 4.59 15.49
N ASP A 170 17.27 5.00 16.32
CA ASP A 170 16.04 4.22 16.55
C ASP A 170 15.21 4.06 15.26
N ALA A 171 15.24 5.06 14.37
CA ALA A 171 14.57 4.97 13.07
C ALA A 171 15.34 4.09 12.09
N VAL A 172 16.67 4.02 12.21
CA VAL A 172 17.50 3.08 11.44
C VAL A 172 17.23 1.65 11.87
N ASP A 173 17.14 1.40 13.17
CA ASP A 173 16.86 0.06 13.73
C ASP A 173 15.44 -0.42 13.44
N PHE A 174 14.51 0.51 13.20
CA PHE A 174 13.19 0.17 12.66
C PHE A 174 13.21 -0.26 11.20
N ILE A 175 14.22 0.17 10.43
CA ILE A 175 14.36 -0.14 9.01
C ILE A 175 15.21 -1.40 8.81
N LEU A 176 16.30 -1.51 9.55
CA LEU A 176 17.33 -2.54 9.44
C LEU A 176 17.52 -3.24 10.79
N ASP A 177 17.52 -4.58 10.80
CA ASP A 177 17.89 -5.37 11.98
C ASP A 177 19.38 -5.20 12.36
N ASP A 178 19.81 -5.89 13.42
CA ASP A 178 21.18 -5.83 13.93
C ASP A 178 22.20 -6.39 12.92
N GLU A 179 21.77 -7.34 12.09
CA GLU A 179 22.53 -7.90 10.97
C GLU A 179 22.49 -7.01 9.71
N GLY A 180 21.80 -5.87 9.77
CA GLY A 180 21.61 -4.91 8.68
C GLY A 180 20.74 -5.40 7.54
N GLN A 181 19.96 -6.47 7.75
CA GLN A 181 18.92 -6.87 6.82
C GLN A 181 17.72 -5.95 6.99
N PRO A 182 17.18 -5.40 5.89
CA PRO A 182 16.00 -4.57 5.99
C PRO A 182 14.74 -5.39 6.26
N TYR A 183 13.87 -4.84 7.11
CA TYR A 183 12.48 -5.25 7.16
C TYR A 183 11.77 -4.77 5.89
N CYS A 184 10.92 -5.63 5.31
CA CYS A 184 10.17 -5.26 4.12
C CYS A 184 9.22 -4.08 4.40
N GLY A 185 9.08 -3.17 3.44
CA GLY A 185 8.22 -2.01 3.65
C GLY A 185 8.62 -0.76 2.90
N SER A 186 8.09 0.37 3.36
CA SER A 186 8.54 1.67 2.84
C SER A 186 8.59 2.75 3.90
N ALA A 187 9.50 3.70 3.71
CA ALA A 187 9.61 4.90 4.54
C ALA A 187 9.28 6.18 3.78
N ILE A 188 8.49 7.02 4.42
CA ILE A 188 8.08 8.32 3.90
C ILE A 188 8.34 9.41 4.94
N ALA A 189 9.14 10.40 4.54
CA ALA A 189 9.31 11.64 5.28
C ALA A 189 7.99 12.41 5.33
N ILE A 190 7.50 12.74 6.53
CA ILE A 190 6.29 13.56 6.73
C ILE A 190 6.69 15.00 7.07
N ASN A 191 6.16 15.92 6.28
CA ASN A 191 6.33 17.36 6.46
C ASN A 191 5.00 18.10 6.21
N PRO A 192 4.90 19.39 6.56
CA PRO A 192 3.67 20.16 6.40
C PRO A 192 3.10 20.13 4.97
N GLU A 193 3.97 20.18 3.96
CA GLU A 193 3.58 20.17 2.55
C GLU A 193 2.88 18.86 2.16
N LYS A 194 3.41 17.72 2.59
CA LYS A 194 2.81 16.40 2.34
C LYS A 194 1.48 16.23 3.07
N ILE A 195 1.38 16.72 4.31
CA ILE A 195 0.11 16.66 5.06
C ILE A 195 -0.98 17.43 4.30
N ILE A 196 -0.72 18.69 3.92
CA ILE A 196 -1.71 19.47 3.18
C ILE A 196 -2.00 18.89 1.79
N SER A 197 -1.00 18.34 1.11
CA SER A 197 -1.21 17.68 -0.18
C SER A 197 -2.11 16.45 -0.04
N SER A 198 -1.94 15.65 1.01
CA SER A 198 -2.80 14.48 1.27
C SER A 198 -4.26 14.84 1.56
N LEU A 199 -4.53 16.03 2.13
CA LEU A 199 -5.89 16.51 2.34
C LEU A 199 -6.59 16.91 1.02
N LYS A 200 -5.83 17.13 -0.05
CA LYS A 200 -6.32 17.55 -1.37
C LYS A 200 -6.33 16.40 -2.39
N ASP A 201 -5.48 15.40 -2.21
CA ASP A 201 -5.25 14.31 -3.17
C ASP A 201 -5.32 12.95 -2.46
N THR A 202 -6.36 12.17 -2.79
CA THR A 202 -6.62 10.84 -2.23
C THR A 202 -5.54 9.82 -2.58
N SER A 203 -4.87 9.96 -3.73
CA SER A 203 -3.79 9.07 -4.13
C SER A 203 -2.55 9.28 -3.25
N VAL A 204 -2.22 10.53 -2.93
CA VAL A 204 -1.15 10.86 -1.99
C VAL A 204 -1.52 10.38 -0.59
N HIS A 205 -2.76 10.59 -0.15
CA HIS A 205 -3.23 10.12 1.14
C HIS A 205 -3.07 8.60 1.31
N ARG A 206 -3.51 7.83 0.29
CA ARG A 206 -3.39 6.37 0.29
C ARG A 206 -1.94 5.91 0.48
N VAL A 207 -1.01 6.45 -0.32
CA VAL A 207 0.40 6.05 -0.21
C VAL A 207 1.00 6.41 1.16
N LEU A 208 0.60 7.54 1.76
CA LEU A 208 1.01 7.85 3.11
C LEU A 208 0.50 6.80 4.11
N MET A 209 -0.77 6.42 4.04
CA MET A 209 -1.37 5.44 4.95
C MET A 209 -0.77 4.03 4.80
N GLU A 210 -0.32 3.66 3.60
CA GLU A 210 0.25 2.33 3.29
C GLU A 210 1.76 2.20 3.59
N ALA A 211 2.44 3.29 3.92
CA ALA A 211 3.85 3.23 4.29
C ALA A 211 4.06 2.38 5.57
N SER A 212 5.19 1.70 5.68
CA SER A 212 5.53 0.99 6.93
C SER A 212 6.05 1.99 7.97
N LEU A 213 6.80 2.99 7.53
CA LEU A 213 7.43 4.00 8.36
C LEU A 213 7.06 5.41 7.88
N ARG A 214 6.45 6.20 8.77
CA ARG A 214 6.20 7.63 8.56
C ARG A 214 6.94 8.42 9.62
N PHE A 215 7.99 9.13 9.24
CA PHE A 215 8.87 9.81 10.18
C PHE A 215 8.78 11.34 10.07
N ALA A 216 8.99 12.03 11.19
CA ALA A 216 8.85 13.48 11.27
C ALA A 216 10.09 14.22 10.73
N ASP A 217 10.04 14.63 9.45
CA ASP A 217 11.12 15.36 8.77
C ASP A 217 11.04 16.89 8.99
N GLY A 218 9.81 17.44 8.92
CA GLY A 218 9.57 18.87 8.99
C GLY A 218 9.38 19.40 10.42
N ILE A 219 9.99 20.55 10.74
CA ILE A 219 9.86 21.17 12.08
C ILE A 219 8.40 21.51 12.46
N GLY A 220 7.55 21.81 11.47
CA GLY A 220 6.13 22.04 11.71
C GLY A 220 5.42 20.80 12.26
N VAL A 221 5.74 19.62 11.70
CA VAL A 221 5.21 18.33 12.16
C VAL A 221 5.74 17.99 13.54
N VAL A 222 7.05 18.14 13.75
CA VAL A 222 7.68 17.94 15.06
C VAL A 222 7.03 18.83 16.12
N SER A 223 6.73 20.10 15.80
CA SER A 223 6.08 21.03 16.73
C SER A 223 4.66 20.60 17.09
N THR A 224 3.88 20.17 16.09
CA THR A 224 2.53 19.61 16.32
C THR A 224 2.58 18.37 17.20
N LEU A 225 3.51 17.45 16.92
CA LEU A 225 3.69 16.22 17.71
C LEU A 225 4.09 16.54 19.16
N LYS A 226 5.09 17.41 19.38
CA LYS A 226 5.49 17.88 20.72
C LYS A 226 4.30 18.46 21.51
N ARG A 227 3.43 19.23 20.86
CA ARG A 227 2.23 19.79 21.49
C ARG A 227 1.24 18.69 21.90
N LYS A 228 1.00 17.70 21.03
CA LYS A 228 0.02 16.64 21.26
C LYS A 228 0.47 15.65 22.35
N THR A 229 1.71 15.19 22.26
CA THR A 229 2.26 14.18 23.19
C THR A 229 2.78 14.80 24.49
N ARG A 230 3.08 16.11 24.50
CA ARG A 230 3.79 16.80 25.59
C ARG A 230 5.18 16.20 25.89
N GLN A 231 5.79 15.56 24.90
CA GLN A 231 7.11 14.94 25.00
C GLN A 231 8.10 15.60 24.04
N HIS A 232 9.39 15.32 24.25
CA HIS A 232 10.40 15.68 23.27
C HIS A 232 10.34 14.72 22.07
N ILE A 233 10.06 15.25 20.89
CA ILE A 233 10.11 14.52 19.61
C ILE A 233 11.36 14.94 18.84
N ALA A 234 12.19 13.98 18.43
CA ALA A 234 13.31 14.25 17.54
C ALA A 234 12.80 14.58 16.13
N ARG A 235 13.50 15.52 15.48
CA ARG A 235 13.36 15.71 14.04
C ARG A 235 14.22 14.65 13.38
N ILE A 236 13.68 13.94 12.39
CA ILE A 236 14.35 12.90 11.62
C ILE A 236 14.47 13.39 10.18
N PRO A 237 15.53 14.14 9.81
CA PRO A 237 15.67 14.66 8.46
C PRO A 237 15.84 13.52 7.46
N GLY A 238 15.06 13.52 6.38
CA GLY A 238 15.05 12.40 5.43
C GLY A 238 16.41 12.11 4.80
N CYS A 239 17.22 13.15 4.54
CA CYS A 239 18.58 12.99 4.04
C CYS A 239 19.54 12.36 5.05
N GLU A 240 19.37 12.66 6.34
CA GLU A 240 20.25 12.14 7.40
C GLU A 240 19.88 10.70 7.73
N LEU A 241 18.58 10.39 7.78
CA LEU A 241 18.10 9.00 7.93
C LEU A 241 18.57 8.13 6.76
N TRP A 242 18.45 8.62 5.52
CA TRP A 242 18.93 7.88 4.35
C TRP A 242 20.43 7.60 4.44
N GLU A 243 21.23 8.60 4.79
CA GLU A 243 22.68 8.44 4.93
C GLU A 243 23.04 7.41 6.01
N ALA A 244 22.39 7.46 7.17
CA ALA A 244 22.59 6.48 8.26
C ALA A 244 22.18 5.05 7.86
N VAL A 245 21.08 4.90 7.10
CA VAL A 245 20.67 3.60 6.53
C VAL A 245 21.71 3.09 5.54
N MET A 246 22.24 3.95 4.66
CA MET A 246 23.30 3.56 3.71
C MET A 246 24.60 3.17 4.44
N GLU A 247 24.97 3.88 5.50
CA GLU A 247 26.13 3.52 6.32
C GLU A 247 25.97 2.13 6.96
N LYS A 248 24.83 1.84 7.58
CA LYS A 248 24.55 0.51 8.17
C LYS A 248 24.47 -0.58 7.09
N ALA A 249 23.89 -0.29 5.92
CA ALA A 249 23.84 -1.20 4.78
C ALA A 249 25.25 -1.55 4.24
N GLY A 250 26.15 -0.56 4.18
CA GLY A 250 27.53 -0.79 3.74
C GLY A 250 28.35 -1.64 4.70
N ARG A 251 28.11 -1.52 6.01
CA ARG A 251 28.75 -2.38 7.04
C ARG A 251 28.33 -3.85 6.94
N THR A 252 27.11 -4.10 6.46
CA THR A 252 26.46 -5.43 6.47
C THR A 252 26.39 -6.07 5.09
N GLY A 253 26.70 -5.31 4.03
CA GLY A 253 26.72 -5.78 2.65
C GLY A 253 25.34 -5.87 2.02
N ALA A 254 24.31 -5.27 2.63
CA ALA A 254 22.95 -5.26 2.09
C ALA A 254 22.94 -4.63 0.68
N GLU A 255 22.25 -5.30 -0.25
CA GLU A 255 22.23 -4.92 -1.66
C GLU A 255 21.31 -3.72 -1.88
N VAL A 256 21.85 -2.65 -2.47
CA VAL A 256 21.15 -1.38 -2.68
C VAL A 256 20.96 -1.11 -4.17
N PHE A 257 19.75 -0.65 -4.54
CA PHE A 257 19.45 -0.12 -5.87
C PHE A 257 19.03 1.36 -5.78
N LEU A 258 19.61 2.19 -6.64
CA LEU A 258 19.36 3.64 -6.66
C LEU A 258 18.50 4.03 -7.88
N VAL A 259 17.44 4.82 -7.69
CA VAL A 259 16.61 5.33 -8.79
C VAL A 259 16.44 6.84 -8.67
N GLY A 260 16.52 7.58 -9.77
CA GLY A 260 16.16 9.00 -9.85
C GLY A 260 17.33 9.94 -10.09
N ALA A 261 17.11 11.24 -9.82
CA ALA A 261 18.04 12.33 -10.12
C ALA A 261 18.53 12.37 -11.59
N LYS A 262 19.49 13.26 -11.88
CA LYS A 262 20.20 13.31 -13.17
C LYS A 262 21.31 12.26 -13.21
N GLU A 263 21.70 11.83 -14.41
CA GLU A 263 22.76 10.85 -14.60
C GLU A 263 24.05 11.20 -13.85
N GLN A 264 24.50 12.46 -13.96
CA GLN A 264 25.67 12.94 -13.23
C GLN A 264 25.51 12.79 -11.71
N VAL A 265 24.34 13.14 -11.16
CA VAL A 265 24.08 13.12 -9.72
C VAL A 265 24.01 11.68 -9.19
N ILE A 266 23.31 10.78 -9.88
CA ILE A 266 23.15 9.41 -9.41
C ILE A 266 24.45 8.60 -9.55
N SER A 267 25.24 8.85 -10.59
CA SER A 267 26.57 8.23 -10.76
C SER A 267 27.56 8.71 -9.69
N GLU A 268 27.60 10.01 -9.39
CA GLU A 268 28.37 10.57 -8.27
C GLU A 268 27.90 9.99 -6.92
N THR A 269 26.58 9.84 -6.73
CA THR A 269 26.00 9.25 -5.51
C THR A 269 26.48 7.82 -5.33
N LYS A 270 26.42 6.99 -6.39
CA LYS A 270 26.91 5.60 -6.36
C LYS A 270 28.38 5.56 -5.92
N ILE A 271 29.23 6.32 -6.59
CA ILE A 271 30.68 6.33 -6.32
C ILE A 271 30.94 6.74 -4.88
N LYS A 272 30.35 7.84 -4.40
CA LYS A 272 30.50 8.30 -3.01
C LYS A 272 30.06 7.23 -1.99
N LEU A 273 28.93 6.55 -2.21
CA LEU A 273 28.45 5.49 -1.31
C LEU A 273 29.39 4.28 -1.28
N GLU A 274 29.86 3.82 -2.44
CA GLU A 274 30.80 2.70 -2.56
C GLU A 274 32.17 3.03 -1.93
N GLU A 275 32.64 4.27 -2.08
CA GLU A 275 33.92 4.70 -1.53
C GLU A 275 33.87 4.94 -0.02
N GLN A 276 32.89 5.72 0.45
CA GLN A 276 32.80 6.21 1.82
C GLN A 276 32.26 5.15 2.79
N TYR A 277 31.20 4.46 2.38
CA TYR A 277 30.46 3.55 3.27
C TYR A 277 30.56 2.07 2.84
N LYS A 278 31.20 1.78 1.70
CA LYS A 278 31.30 0.42 1.14
C LYS A 278 29.94 -0.21 0.83
N VAL A 279 28.96 0.62 0.47
CA VAL A 279 27.62 0.16 0.09
C VAL A 279 27.71 -0.76 -1.12
N ASN A 280 27.04 -1.90 -1.05
CA ASN A 280 26.90 -2.84 -2.16
C ASN A 280 25.82 -2.35 -3.14
N VAL A 281 26.16 -1.43 -4.04
CA VAL A 281 25.22 -0.88 -5.04
C VAL A 281 25.15 -1.83 -6.24
N ILE A 282 24.08 -2.63 -6.33
CA ILE A 282 23.92 -3.66 -7.37
C ILE A 282 23.30 -3.14 -8.68
N GLY A 283 22.87 -1.89 -8.68
CA GLY A 283 22.34 -1.21 -9.86
C GLY A 283 21.89 0.22 -9.56
N TYR A 284 21.80 1.04 -10.61
CA TYR A 284 21.22 2.37 -10.53
C TYR A 284 20.54 2.76 -11.84
N GLN A 285 19.57 3.69 -11.78
CA GLN A 285 18.89 4.25 -12.94
C GLN A 285 18.56 5.73 -12.73
N ASN A 286 19.01 6.62 -13.61
CA ASN A 286 18.65 8.03 -13.53
C ASN A 286 17.14 8.26 -13.74
N GLY A 287 16.61 9.39 -13.28
CA GLY A 287 15.16 9.67 -13.27
C GLY A 287 14.50 10.01 -14.61
N TYR A 288 15.26 10.02 -15.72
CA TYR A 288 14.79 10.36 -17.06
C TYR A 288 14.67 9.11 -17.94
N PHE A 289 14.15 8.01 -17.38
CA PHE A 289 13.79 6.81 -18.13
C PHE A 289 12.40 6.93 -18.78
N ASP A 290 12.25 6.30 -19.94
CA ASP A 290 10.98 6.25 -20.69
C ASP A 290 10.15 5.00 -20.34
N ASP A 291 10.81 3.86 -20.11
CA ASP A 291 10.16 2.58 -19.84
C ASP A 291 10.21 2.23 -18.34
N GLU A 292 9.15 2.60 -17.63
CA GLU A 292 8.99 2.29 -16.21
C GLU A 292 8.84 0.78 -15.94
N ALA A 293 8.20 0.04 -16.84
CA ALA A 293 7.96 -1.40 -16.65
C ALA A 293 9.25 -2.21 -16.81
N ALA A 294 10.09 -1.84 -17.77
CA ALA A 294 11.42 -2.42 -17.93
C ALA A 294 12.32 -2.16 -16.70
N LEU A 295 12.26 -0.95 -16.14
CA LEU A 295 13.00 -0.63 -14.92
C LEU A 295 12.53 -1.46 -13.71
N ILE A 296 11.22 -1.58 -13.52
CA ILE A 296 10.68 -2.41 -12.43
C ILE A 296 11.12 -3.86 -12.61
N SER A 297 11.05 -4.38 -13.83
CA SER A 297 11.49 -5.74 -14.15
C SER A 297 12.98 -5.94 -13.83
N LEU A 298 13.83 -4.98 -14.19
CA LEU A 298 15.26 -5.00 -13.86
C LEU A 298 15.50 -4.99 -12.34
N ILE A 299 14.77 -4.17 -11.59
CA ILE A 299 14.87 -4.12 -10.12
C ILE A 299 14.45 -5.48 -9.53
N THR A 300 13.34 -6.04 -9.99
CA THR A 300 12.84 -7.35 -9.55
C THR A 300 13.81 -8.49 -9.89
N GLU A 301 14.48 -8.44 -11.04
CA GLU A 301 15.52 -9.42 -11.41
C GLU A 301 16.74 -9.32 -10.50
N LYS A 302 17.18 -8.09 -10.21
CA LYS A 302 18.34 -7.80 -9.37
C LYS A 302 18.10 -8.12 -7.89
N LYS A 303 16.84 -8.14 -7.44
CA LYS A 303 16.42 -8.43 -6.06
C LYS A 303 17.19 -7.67 -4.97
N PRO A 304 17.34 -6.33 -5.08
CA PRO A 304 17.96 -5.55 -4.03
C PRO A 304 17.17 -5.67 -2.73
N LYS A 305 17.88 -5.56 -1.61
CA LYS A 305 17.29 -5.47 -0.27
C LYS A 305 16.73 -4.08 0.01
N ILE A 306 17.39 -3.05 -0.50
CA ILE A 306 17.00 -1.64 -0.32
C ILE A 306 16.90 -0.95 -1.68
N VAL A 307 15.78 -0.27 -1.93
CA VAL A 307 15.58 0.57 -3.11
C VAL A 307 15.32 2.01 -2.69
N THR A 308 16.15 2.94 -3.15
CA THR A 308 16.01 4.36 -2.81
C THR A 308 15.67 5.18 -4.05
N VAL A 309 14.62 6.00 -3.96
CA VAL A 309 13.94 6.62 -5.12
C VAL A 309 13.90 8.14 -5.01
N ALA A 310 14.48 8.83 -5.99
CA ALA A 310 14.65 10.28 -6.08
C ALA A 310 13.95 10.87 -7.32
N LEU A 311 12.66 10.56 -7.50
CA LEU A 311 11.85 11.01 -8.65
C LEU A 311 11.00 12.26 -8.36
N GLY A 312 10.96 12.68 -7.10
CA GLY A 312 10.08 13.75 -6.62
C GLY A 312 8.63 13.30 -6.49
N SER A 313 7.90 13.95 -5.58
CA SER A 313 6.48 13.66 -5.38
C SER A 313 5.61 14.32 -6.45
N PRO A 314 4.55 13.66 -6.94
CA PRO A 314 4.03 12.35 -6.52
C PRO A 314 4.57 11.14 -7.32
N ARG A 315 5.45 11.35 -8.31
CA ARG A 315 5.97 10.27 -9.18
C ARG A 315 6.70 9.19 -8.37
N GLN A 316 7.48 9.60 -7.38
CA GLN A 316 8.21 8.74 -6.46
C GLN A 316 7.29 7.76 -5.72
N GLU A 317 6.24 8.28 -5.08
CA GLU A 317 5.28 7.49 -4.32
C GLU A 317 4.57 6.44 -5.20
N LYS A 318 4.16 6.83 -6.41
CA LYS A 318 3.52 5.92 -7.37
C LYS A 318 4.47 4.85 -7.88
N PHE A 319 5.72 5.21 -8.16
CA PHE A 319 6.74 4.26 -8.59
C PHE A 319 7.05 3.23 -7.50
N ILE A 320 7.21 3.68 -6.25
CA ILE A 320 7.45 2.77 -5.11
C ILE A 320 6.29 1.78 -4.94
N ALA A 321 5.04 2.23 -5.06
CA ALA A 321 3.87 1.34 -4.96
C ALA A 321 3.94 0.20 -5.99
N LYS A 322 4.20 0.53 -7.26
CA LYS A 322 4.33 -0.47 -8.34
C LYS A 322 5.51 -1.43 -8.13
N CYS A 323 6.65 -0.94 -7.63
CA CYS A 323 7.78 -1.82 -7.30
C CYS A 323 7.42 -2.80 -6.18
N ARG A 324 6.72 -2.35 -5.14
CA ARG A 324 6.31 -3.19 -4.00
C ARG A 324 5.34 -4.30 -4.40
N GLU A 325 4.52 -4.09 -5.43
CA GLU A 325 3.64 -5.13 -5.98
C GLU A 325 4.43 -6.30 -6.58
N GLN A 326 5.62 -6.03 -7.16
CA GLN A 326 6.44 -7.06 -7.81
C GLN A 326 7.59 -7.60 -6.93
N LEU A 327 8.10 -6.80 -6.01
CA LEU A 327 9.20 -7.14 -5.11
C LEU A 327 8.85 -6.72 -3.65
N PRO A 328 7.84 -7.36 -3.03
CA PRO A 328 7.33 -6.97 -1.72
C PRO A 328 8.33 -7.17 -0.57
N GLU A 329 9.37 -7.99 -0.76
CA GLU A 329 10.39 -8.31 0.23
C GLU A 329 11.43 -7.20 0.45
N ALA A 330 11.53 -6.23 -0.48
CA ALA A 330 12.49 -5.14 -0.38
C ALA A 330 11.97 -3.98 0.49
N PHE A 331 12.90 -3.19 1.01
CA PHE A 331 12.60 -1.92 1.66
C PHE A 331 12.75 -0.74 0.69
N TYR A 332 11.76 0.14 0.68
CA TYR A 332 11.71 1.29 -0.23
C TYR A 332 11.77 2.61 0.51
N MET A 333 12.68 3.50 0.12
CA MET A 333 12.75 4.84 0.68
C MET A 333 12.63 5.91 -0.40
N GLY A 334 11.62 6.75 -0.27
CA GLY A 334 11.49 7.95 -1.09
C GLY A 334 12.41 9.06 -0.56
N VAL A 335 13.45 9.40 -1.31
CA VAL A 335 14.52 10.31 -0.84
C VAL A 335 14.48 11.70 -1.48
N GLY A 336 13.62 11.95 -2.47
CA GLY A 336 13.47 13.26 -3.10
C GLY A 336 14.81 13.82 -3.59
N GLY A 337 15.11 15.08 -3.25
CA GLY A 337 16.38 15.74 -3.64
C GLY A 337 17.59 15.38 -2.76
N THR A 338 17.57 14.26 -2.05
CA THR A 338 18.67 13.87 -1.14
C THR A 338 19.97 13.63 -1.91
N TYR A 339 19.93 13.01 -3.08
CA TYR A 339 21.14 12.78 -3.89
C TYR A 339 21.83 14.08 -4.26
N ASP A 340 21.08 15.11 -4.71
CA ASP A 340 21.65 16.42 -5.04
C ASP A 340 22.33 17.10 -3.83
N VAL A 341 21.81 16.88 -2.62
CA VAL A 341 22.41 17.40 -1.38
C VAL A 341 23.66 16.61 -1.01
N TYR A 342 23.62 15.29 -1.16
CA TYR A 342 24.72 14.38 -0.82
C TYR A 342 25.93 14.54 -1.75
N THR A 343 25.68 14.77 -3.04
CA THR A 343 26.75 15.04 -4.02
C THR A 343 27.16 16.53 -4.05
N GLU A 344 26.59 17.37 -3.18
CA GLU A 344 26.88 18.81 -3.07
C GLU A 344 26.52 19.65 -4.32
N ASN A 345 25.79 19.08 -5.27
CA ASN A 345 25.25 19.80 -6.43
C ASN A 345 24.22 20.87 -6.01
N VAL A 346 23.58 20.69 -4.85
CA VAL A 346 22.79 21.73 -4.17
C VAL A 346 23.41 22.05 -2.81
N LYS A 347 23.79 23.32 -2.62
CA LYS A 347 24.32 23.77 -1.33
C LYS A 347 23.29 23.60 -0.22
N ARG A 348 23.62 22.76 0.77
CA ARG A 348 22.84 22.61 1.99
C ARG A 348 22.78 23.94 2.76
N ALA A 349 21.70 24.17 3.49
CA ALA A 349 21.60 25.38 4.31
C ALA A 349 22.74 25.44 5.33
N PRO A 350 23.35 26.62 5.58
CA PRO A 350 24.43 26.78 6.54
C PRO A 350 24.05 26.26 7.94
N ALA A 351 25.05 25.85 8.74
CA ALA A 351 24.83 25.23 10.05
C ALA A 351 23.94 26.06 10.99
N LEU A 352 24.04 27.40 10.95
CA LEU A 352 23.17 28.30 11.71
C LEU A 352 21.69 28.15 11.31
N TYR A 353 21.38 28.12 10.01
CA TYR A 353 20.02 27.93 9.52
C TYR A 353 19.48 26.54 9.89
N ARG A 354 20.32 25.51 9.84
CA ARG A 354 19.95 24.15 10.30
C ARG A 354 19.67 24.12 11.80
N LYS A 355 20.55 24.74 12.62
CA LYS A 355 20.41 24.82 14.08
C LYS A 355 19.11 25.50 14.51
N TYR A 356 18.66 26.52 13.78
CA TYR A 356 17.41 27.23 14.05
C TYR A 356 16.20 26.67 13.25
N ASN A 357 16.35 25.54 12.56
CA ASN A 357 15.30 24.94 11.70
C ASN A 357 14.76 25.89 10.60
N LEU A 358 15.60 26.82 10.13
CA LEU A 358 15.32 27.80 9.08
C LEU A 358 15.76 27.32 7.68
N GLU A 359 15.95 26.02 7.48
CA GLU A 359 16.32 25.47 6.18
C GLU A 359 15.28 25.79 5.10
N TRP A 360 13.99 25.80 5.47
CA TRP A 360 12.91 26.19 4.58
C TRP A 360 13.06 27.65 4.13
N PHE A 361 13.48 28.54 5.03
CA PHE A 361 13.68 29.97 4.75
C PHE A 361 14.94 30.19 3.89
N TYR A 362 16.02 29.47 4.16
CA TYR A 362 17.22 29.47 3.30
C TYR A 362 16.87 29.01 1.88
N ARG A 363 16.16 27.89 1.72
CA ARG A 363 15.73 27.40 0.40
C ARG A 363 14.78 28.37 -0.32
N LEU A 364 13.94 29.11 0.42
CA LEU A 364 13.08 30.14 -0.16
C LEU A 364 13.88 31.33 -0.69
N ILE A 365 14.89 31.78 0.05
CA ILE A 365 15.81 32.84 -0.40
C ILE A 365 16.61 32.38 -1.62
N SER A 366 17.09 31.13 -1.61
CA SER A 366 17.89 30.57 -2.70
C SER A 366 17.06 30.26 -3.96
N GLU A 367 15.78 29.93 -3.84
CA GLU A 367 14.87 29.68 -4.96
C GLU A 367 13.52 30.41 -4.77
N PRO A 368 13.43 31.71 -5.14
CA PRO A 368 12.24 32.54 -4.90
C PRO A 368 10.96 32.01 -5.57
N LYS A 369 11.08 31.27 -6.68
CA LYS A 369 9.94 30.61 -7.37
C LYS A 369 9.22 29.59 -6.47
N ARG A 370 9.84 29.10 -5.40
CA ARG A 370 9.21 28.21 -4.41
C ARG A 370 8.18 28.90 -3.53
N ILE A 371 8.06 30.23 -3.57
CA ILE A 371 7.09 30.96 -2.74
C ILE A 371 5.64 30.47 -2.95
N PHE A 372 5.29 30.05 -4.17
CA PHE A 372 3.97 29.48 -4.48
C PHE A 372 3.70 28.15 -3.75
N ARG A 373 4.75 27.37 -3.44
CA ARG A 373 4.67 26.13 -2.66
C ARG A 373 4.50 26.38 -1.15
N GLN A 374 4.80 27.59 -0.66
CA GLN A 374 4.67 27.94 0.77
C GLN A 374 3.22 28.22 1.20
N SER A 375 2.27 28.32 0.27
CA SER A 375 0.84 28.42 0.59
C SER A 375 0.35 27.24 1.43
N ASN A 376 0.89 26.03 1.18
CA ASN A 376 0.63 24.85 1.99
C ASN A 376 1.22 25.01 3.40
N LEU A 377 2.39 25.63 3.57
CA LEU A 377 2.96 25.90 4.89
C LEU A 377 2.08 26.87 5.70
N LEU A 378 1.60 27.95 5.07
CA LEU A 378 0.67 28.89 5.72
C LEU A 378 -0.66 28.21 6.09
N THR A 379 -1.18 27.37 5.19
CA THR A 379 -2.39 26.58 5.45
C THR A 379 -2.19 25.65 6.64
N TYR A 380 -1.06 24.96 6.69
CA TYR A 380 -0.69 24.10 7.82
C TYR A 380 -0.60 24.87 9.13
N LEU A 381 0.10 26.01 9.13
CA LEU A 381 0.22 26.87 10.31
C LEU A 381 -1.16 27.36 10.80
N TRP A 382 -2.05 27.73 9.88
CA TRP A 382 -3.42 28.12 10.23
C TRP A 382 -4.20 26.96 10.86
N LEU A 383 -4.14 25.76 10.26
CA LEU A 383 -4.78 24.56 10.82
C LEU A 383 -4.23 24.23 12.22
N GLU A 384 -2.93 24.35 12.41
CA GLU A 384 -2.25 24.13 13.69
C GLU A 384 -2.71 25.15 14.75
N LEU A 385 -2.73 26.45 14.41
CA LEU A 385 -3.18 27.53 15.29
C LEU A 385 -4.66 27.38 15.67
N CYS A 386 -5.50 26.97 14.72
CA CYS A 386 -6.92 26.70 14.95
C CYS A 386 -7.17 25.33 15.61
N ARG A 387 -6.13 24.55 15.93
CA ARG A 387 -6.22 23.19 16.51
C ARG A 387 -7.08 22.23 15.71
N LYS A 388 -7.05 22.35 14.38
CA LYS A 388 -7.74 21.46 13.44
C LYS A 388 -6.88 20.26 13.02
N ILE A 389 -5.61 20.19 13.44
CA ILE A 389 -4.67 19.10 13.13
C ILE A 389 -3.86 18.60 14.32
#